data_AF-A0A0Q3VIK1-F1
#
_entry.id   AF-A0A0Q3VIK1-F1
#
_cell.length_a   1.000
_cell.length_b   1.000
_cell.length_c   1.000
_cell.angle_alpha   90.00
_cell.angle_beta   90.00
_cell.angle_gamma   90.00
#
_symmetry.space_group_name_H-M   'P 1'
#
loop_
_entity.id
_entity.type
_entity.pdbx_description
1 polymer ?
#
loop_
_entity_poly.entity_id
_entity_poly.type
_entity_poly.pdbx_seq_one_letter_code
_entity_poly.pdbx_strand_id
1 'polypeptide(L)'
;MNYFIEKEWLLEHLQDKNIRIADCRYNLGLSEEGYDSYVKDHIPGAVYFHLSKDLSGPVSVHGGRHPLPAIEDLQETFSLAGISEETTVIAYDGGEGSYAARLWWLLNYVGHEKVYILNGGYKAWKDAGYPTNDTIPTYLKTEFKVHLNDKIFASQEEVKKMVEAKNDETVIIDSRENKRYLGMEEPIDKKAGHIPGAINKVWTEGFENGRIKSIKEQEKRFKEIDKDKQVIVYCGSGVTATPNFIALKMAGYNNVKLYAGSFSDWITYEENEVETGKNVR
;
A
#
# COMPACT_ATOMS: atom_id res chain seq x y z
N MET A 1 -4.43 9.33 -14.60
CA MET A 1 -4.71 9.87 -13.25
C MET A 1 -3.38 10.03 -12.53
N ASN A 2 -3.17 11.12 -11.79
CA ASN A 2 -1.89 11.34 -11.10
C ASN A 2 -1.99 10.76 -9.68
N TYR A 3 -1.12 9.82 -9.31
CA TYR A 3 -1.11 9.18 -8.00
C TYR A 3 0.01 9.72 -7.09
N PHE A 4 0.97 10.41 -7.71
CA PHE A 4 2.17 10.91 -7.06
C PHE A 4 2.28 12.41 -7.28
N ILE A 5 2.76 13.13 -6.28
CA ILE A 5 3.09 14.55 -6.40
C ILE A 5 4.58 14.76 -6.16
N GLU A 6 5.10 15.82 -6.76
CA GLU A 6 6.49 16.22 -6.59
C GLU A 6 6.67 17.10 -5.35
N LYS A 7 7.86 17.03 -4.76
CA LYS A 7 8.21 17.79 -3.54
C LYS A 7 8.11 19.30 -3.73
N GLU A 8 8.39 19.80 -4.93
CA GLU A 8 8.23 21.21 -5.30
C GLU A 8 6.77 21.66 -5.14
N TRP A 9 5.82 20.83 -5.59
CA TRP A 9 4.40 21.12 -5.44
C TRP A 9 4.02 21.17 -3.95
N LEU A 10 4.46 20.19 -3.16
CA LEU A 10 4.15 20.18 -1.73
C LEU A 10 4.76 21.40 -1.01
N LEU A 11 5.98 21.81 -1.38
CA LEU A 11 6.63 23.00 -0.83
C LEU A 11 5.80 24.27 -1.04
N GLU A 12 5.24 24.45 -2.24
CA GLU A 12 4.37 25.59 -2.59
C GLU A 12 3.04 25.59 -1.81
N HIS A 13 2.60 24.43 -1.32
CA HIS A 13 1.30 24.26 -0.68
C HIS A 13 1.38 23.90 0.82
N LEU A 14 2.56 24.03 1.47
CA LEU A 14 2.73 23.70 2.90
C LEU A 14 1.78 24.46 3.84
N GLN A 15 1.32 25.64 3.42
CA GLN A 15 0.42 26.49 4.23
C GLN A 15 -1.05 26.35 3.84
N ASP A 16 -1.37 25.46 2.89
CA ASP A 16 -2.74 25.27 2.45
C ASP A 16 -3.53 24.47 3.50
N LYS A 17 -4.60 25.07 4.02
CA LYS A 17 -5.37 24.52 5.15
C LYS A 17 -6.14 23.26 4.80
N ASN A 18 -6.38 23.03 3.50
CA ASN A 18 -7.08 21.86 3.01
C ASN A 18 -6.13 20.69 2.72
N ILE A 19 -4.81 20.84 2.92
CA ILE A 19 -3.86 19.75 2.75
C ILE A 19 -3.55 19.11 4.10
N ARG A 20 -3.56 17.78 4.14
CA ARG A 20 -3.05 17.00 5.27
C ARG A 20 -1.86 16.18 4.82
N ILE A 21 -0.70 16.46 5.40
CA ILE A 21 0.50 15.69 5.16
C ILE A 21 0.50 14.50 6.12
N ALA A 22 0.76 13.30 5.62
CA ALA A 22 0.74 12.07 6.40
C ALA A 22 2.11 11.38 6.34
N ASP A 23 2.75 11.27 7.49
CA ASP A 23 4.02 10.54 7.65
C ASP A 23 3.72 9.07 7.97
N CYS A 24 4.17 8.18 7.09
CA CYS A 24 4.02 6.73 7.21
C CYS A 24 5.38 6.03 7.34
N ARG A 25 6.46 6.74 7.72
CA ARG A 25 7.77 6.12 7.96
C ARG A 25 7.64 4.99 8.98
N TYR A 26 8.22 3.83 8.66
CA TYR A 26 8.11 2.65 9.49
C TYR A 26 9.28 1.68 9.26
N ASN A 27 9.69 0.96 10.30
CA ASN A 27 10.66 -0.13 10.20
C ASN A 27 10.05 -1.43 10.73
N LEU A 28 9.94 -2.44 9.85
CA LEU A 28 9.40 -3.76 10.22
C LEU A 28 10.19 -4.48 11.32
N GLY A 29 11.50 -4.23 11.43
CA GLY A 29 12.34 -4.80 12.48
C GLY A 29 12.32 -4.02 13.80
N LEU A 30 11.92 -2.75 13.77
CA LEU A 30 11.92 -1.82 14.90
C LEU A 30 10.68 -0.90 14.81
N SER A 31 9.53 -1.40 15.27
CA SER A 31 8.23 -0.78 15.01
C SER A 31 8.11 0.69 15.42
N GLU A 32 8.77 1.09 16.51
CA GLU A 32 8.71 2.46 17.02
C GLU A 32 9.68 3.42 16.32
N GLU A 33 10.66 2.93 15.55
CA GLU A 33 11.69 3.78 14.93
C GLU A 33 11.10 4.82 13.97
N GLY A 34 10.01 4.47 13.29
CA GLY A 34 9.26 5.41 12.44
C GLY A 34 8.70 6.59 13.23
N TYR A 35 8.08 6.31 14.38
CA TYR A 35 7.53 7.34 15.27
C TYR A 35 8.64 8.16 15.92
N ASP A 36 9.70 7.51 16.39
CA ASP A 36 10.86 8.20 16.97
C ASP A 36 11.53 9.13 15.94
N SER A 37 11.55 8.73 14.67
CA SER A 37 12.06 9.56 13.58
C SER A 37 11.12 10.73 13.28
N TYR A 38 9.81 10.50 13.31
CA TYR A 38 8.79 11.55 13.18
C TYR A 38 8.91 12.61 14.27
N VAL A 39 8.95 12.22 15.54
CA VAL A 39 9.04 13.17 16.66
C VAL A 39 10.32 14.01 16.60
N LYS A 40 11.42 13.46 16.08
CA LYS A 40 12.68 14.21 15.93
C LYS A 40 12.64 15.22 14.79
N ASP A 41 12.06 14.85 13.65
CA ASP A 41 12.10 15.65 12.43
C ASP A 41 11.12 15.11 11.39
N HIS A 42 10.19 15.94 10.92
CA HIS A 42 9.19 15.61 9.90
C HIS A 42 8.86 16.81 9.00
N ILE A 43 8.13 16.58 7.91
CA ILE A 43 7.62 17.66 7.05
C ILE A 43 6.62 18.51 7.86
N PRO A 44 6.74 19.86 7.89
CA PRO A 44 5.91 20.71 8.75
C PRO A 44 4.41 20.45 8.57
N GLY A 45 3.71 20.23 9.67
CA GLY A 45 2.26 19.98 9.68
C GLY A 45 1.85 18.54 9.35
N ALA A 46 2.82 17.62 9.19
CA ALA A 46 2.53 16.20 9.00
C ALA A 46 1.95 15.56 10.26
N VAL A 47 0.99 14.64 10.07
CA VAL A 47 0.47 13.74 11.11
C VAL A 47 1.07 12.36 10.87
N TYR A 48 1.49 11.69 11.94
CA TYR A 48 2.04 10.34 11.84
C TYR A 48 0.94 9.27 11.81
N PHE A 49 1.12 8.28 10.94
CA PHE A 49 0.28 7.08 10.84
C PHE A 49 1.17 5.84 10.98
N HIS A 50 1.08 5.20 12.13
CA HIS A 50 1.83 4.00 12.48
C HIS A 50 1.24 2.77 11.78
N LEU A 51 2.08 2.01 11.06
CA LEU A 51 1.64 0.86 10.28
C LEU A 51 0.81 -0.14 11.10
N SER A 52 1.29 -0.53 12.28
CA SER A 52 0.63 -1.56 13.11
C SER A 52 -0.50 -1.05 14.01
N LYS A 53 -0.59 0.26 14.27
CA LYS A 53 -1.55 0.82 15.24
C LYS A 53 -2.71 1.52 14.53
N ASP A 54 -2.41 2.18 13.41
CA ASP A 54 -3.37 3.02 12.68
C ASP A 54 -3.76 2.39 11.33
N LEU A 55 -2.81 1.73 10.65
CA LEU A 55 -2.99 1.20 9.29
C LEU A 55 -3.19 -0.32 9.24
N SER A 56 -3.28 -0.96 10.41
CA SER A 56 -3.55 -2.39 10.59
C SER A 56 -4.47 -2.64 11.78
N GLY A 57 -5.33 -3.65 11.65
CA GLY A 57 -6.10 -4.19 12.77
C GLY A 57 -5.27 -5.17 13.63
N PRO A 58 -5.84 -5.64 14.75
CA PRO A 58 -5.19 -6.63 15.59
C PRO A 58 -4.98 -7.95 14.84
N VAL A 59 -3.80 -8.54 14.98
CA VAL A 59 -3.48 -9.85 14.40
C VAL A 59 -4.38 -10.93 15.01
N SER A 60 -5.00 -11.74 14.15
CA SER A 60 -5.83 -12.87 14.54
C SER A 60 -5.33 -14.16 13.87
N VAL A 61 -6.07 -15.26 14.01
CA VAL A 61 -5.75 -16.52 13.29
C VAL A 61 -5.74 -16.31 11.78
N HIS A 62 -6.66 -15.48 11.26
CA HIS A 62 -6.79 -15.11 9.86
C HIS A 62 -6.64 -13.59 9.67
N GLY A 63 -6.55 -13.13 8.41
CA GLY A 63 -6.37 -11.73 8.03
C GLY A 63 -4.91 -11.31 7.84
N GLY A 64 -3.95 -12.23 8.07
CA GLY A 64 -2.52 -12.00 7.83
C GLY A 64 -1.82 -11.17 8.91
N ARG A 65 -0.56 -10.80 8.66
CA ARG A 65 0.25 -10.04 9.64
C ARG A 65 -0.10 -8.55 9.76
N HIS A 66 -0.76 -7.98 8.76
CA HIS A 66 -1.24 -6.60 8.79
C HIS A 66 -2.72 -6.58 8.35
N PRO A 67 -3.63 -7.13 9.18
CA PRO A 67 -5.06 -7.17 8.88
C PRO A 67 -5.60 -5.77 8.57
N LEU A 68 -6.69 -5.68 7.82
CA LEU A 68 -7.40 -4.42 7.69
C LEU A 68 -7.92 -4.00 9.08
N PRO A 69 -7.79 -2.72 9.47
CA PRO A 69 -8.45 -2.22 10.67
C PRO A 69 -9.98 -2.30 10.53
N ALA A 70 -10.69 -2.26 11.66
CA ALA A 70 -12.13 -2.08 11.62
C ALA A 70 -12.47 -0.74 10.94
N ILE A 71 -13.63 -0.69 10.29
CA ILE A 71 -14.03 0.50 9.53
C ILE A 71 -14.24 1.70 10.46
N GLU A 72 -14.76 1.44 11.66
CA GLU A 72 -14.97 2.43 12.70
C GLU A 72 -13.63 3.00 13.20
N ASP A 73 -12.60 2.17 13.31
CA ASP A 73 -11.25 2.59 13.72
C ASP A 73 -10.61 3.48 12.63
N LEU A 74 -10.75 3.12 11.35
CA LEU A 74 -10.29 3.97 10.25
C LEU A 74 -11.01 5.32 10.24
N GLN A 75 -12.34 5.31 10.43
CA GLN A 75 -13.13 6.53 10.48
C GLN A 75 -12.68 7.44 11.61
N GLU A 76 -12.47 6.90 12.81
CA GLU A 76 -12.02 7.68 13.97
C GLU A 76 -10.60 8.21 13.75
N THR A 77 -9.67 7.37 13.31
CA THR A 77 -8.28 7.73 13.03
C THR A 77 -8.18 8.87 12.03
N PHE A 78 -8.89 8.81 10.90
CA PHE A 78 -8.88 9.88 9.90
C PHE A 78 -9.61 11.14 10.38
N SER A 79 -10.68 11.00 11.16
CA SER A 79 -11.37 12.13 11.78
C SER A 79 -10.47 12.88 12.76
N LEU A 80 -9.73 12.18 13.62
CA LEU A 80 -8.79 12.76 14.58
C LEU A 80 -7.58 13.42 13.91
N ALA A 81 -7.16 12.90 12.76
CA ALA A 81 -6.17 13.55 11.91
C ALA A 81 -6.73 14.80 11.20
N GLY A 82 -7.99 15.18 11.43
CA GLY A 82 -8.62 16.34 10.81
C GLY A 82 -8.78 16.19 9.30
N ILE A 83 -8.99 14.96 8.81
CA ILE A 83 -9.27 14.66 7.40
C ILE A 83 -10.79 14.68 7.20
N SER A 84 -11.25 15.49 6.26
CA SER A 84 -12.65 15.56 5.83
C SER A 84 -12.77 15.16 4.35
N GLU A 85 -13.98 15.13 3.80
CA GLU A 85 -14.22 14.92 2.37
C GLU A 85 -13.49 15.95 1.48
N GLU A 86 -13.26 17.16 1.98
CA GLU A 86 -12.60 18.23 1.22
C GLU A 86 -11.07 18.22 1.32
N THR A 87 -10.53 17.50 2.29
CA THR A 87 -9.10 17.44 2.55
C THR A 87 -8.36 16.73 1.41
N THR A 88 -7.23 17.26 0.97
CA THR A 88 -6.29 16.56 0.12
C THR A 88 -5.19 15.95 0.99
N VAL A 89 -5.05 14.63 0.98
CA VAL A 89 -4.03 13.92 1.76
C VAL A 89 -2.78 13.68 0.93
N ILE A 90 -1.63 14.07 1.45
CA ILE A 90 -0.32 13.78 0.86
C ILE A 90 0.44 12.82 1.77
N ALA A 91 0.49 11.54 1.41
CA ALA A 91 1.20 10.52 2.15
C ALA A 91 2.68 10.45 1.73
N TYR A 92 3.58 10.25 2.70
CA TYR A 92 4.98 9.97 2.43
C TYR A 92 5.52 8.94 3.42
N ASP A 93 6.61 8.26 3.04
CA ASP A 93 7.40 7.42 3.94
C ASP A 93 8.89 7.76 3.76
N GLY A 94 9.81 6.86 4.12
CA GLY A 94 11.25 7.12 4.04
C GLY A 94 11.75 7.28 2.60
N GLY A 95 10.96 6.86 1.61
CA GLY A 95 11.33 6.75 0.19
C GLY A 95 11.22 5.31 -0.33
N GLU A 96 10.85 4.35 0.51
CA GLU A 96 10.53 2.99 0.12
C GLU A 96 9.23 2.94 -0.70
N GLY A 97 8.28 3.83 -0.43
CA GLY A 97 7.02 3.98 -1.15
C GLY A 97 5.91 2.99 -0.75
N SER A 98 6.21 1.96 0.05
CA SER A 98 5.22 0.93 0.40
C SER A 98 4.27 1.32 1.54
N TYR A 99 4.72 2.12 2.50
CA TYR A 99 3.89 2.46 3.66
C TYR A 99 2.96 3.63 3.34
N ALA A 100 3.46 4.62 2.59
CA ALA A 100 2.62 5.67 2.03
C ALA A 100 1.56 5.11 1.08
N ALA A 101 1.93 4.12 0.25
CA ALA A 101 0.98 3.43 -0.63
C ALA A 101 -0.09 2.62 0.14
N ARG A 102 0.24 2.09 1.33
CA ARG A 102 -0.74 1.44 2.21
C ARG A 102 -1.78 2.42 2.73
N LEU A 103 -1.37 3.58 3.24
CA LEU A 103 -2.30 4.63 3.63
C LEU A 103 -3.14 5.11 2.44
N TRP A 104 -2.52 5.34 1.28
CA TRP A 104 -3.21 5.72 0.04
C TRP A 104 -4.31 4.72 -0.32
N TRP A 105 -4.02 3.41 -0.25
CA TRP A 105 -5.00 2.38 -0.57
C TRP A 105 -6.14 2.34 0.46
N LEU A 106 -5.84 2.47 1.76
CA LEU A 106 -6.85 2.48 2.81
C LEU A 106 -7.82 3.66 2.67
N LEU A 107 -7.31 4.87 2.39
CA LEU A 107 -8.14 6.04 2.14
C LEU A 107 -9.07 5.83 0.94
N ASN A 108 -8.56 5.28 -0.18
CA ASN A 108 -9.39 4.92 -1.34
C ASN A 108 -10.40 3.82 -1.01
N TYR A 109 -10.04 2.86 -0.16
CA TYR A 109 -10.90 1.76 0.24
C TYR A 109 -12.10 2.27 1.06
N VAL A 110 -11.91 3.28 1.89
CA VAL A 110 -12.99 3.93 2.66
C VAL A 110 -13.62 5.13 1.92
N GLY A 111 -13.31 5.33 0.63
CA GLY A 111 -13.99 6.29 -0.24
C GLY A 111 -13.38 7.69 -0.32
N HIS A 112 -12.19 7.89 0.26
CA HIS A 112 -11.45 9.15 0.18
C HIS A 112 -10.44 9.14 -0.97
N GLU A 113 -10.81 9.72 -2.12
CA GLU A 113 -10.01 9.67 -3.35
C GLU A 113 -8.99 10.81 -3.48
N LYS A 114 -9.13 11.91 -2.72
CA LYS A 114 -8.22 13.07 -2.75
C LYS A 114 -6.91 12.78 -2.03
N VAL A 115 -6.25 11.67 -2.36
CA VAL A 115 -5.01 11.22 -1.74
C VAL A 115 -3.92 10.95 -2.77
N TYR A 116 -2.71 11.42 -2.48
CA TYR A 116 -1.53 11.31 -3.34
C TYR A 116 -0.31 10.93 -2.52
N ILE A 117 0.72 10.41 -3.19
CA ILE A 117 1.99 10.02 -2.55
C ILE A 117 3.09 11.02 -2.93
N LEU A 118 3.89 11.47 -1.96
CA LEU A 118 5.07 12.29 -2.21
C LEU A 118 6.16 11.46 -2.90
N ASN A 119 6.46 11.78 -4.16
CA ASN A 119 7.43 11.03 -4.96
C ASN A 119 8.87 11.19 -4.42
N GLY A 120 9.51 10.08 -4.04
CA GLY A 120 10.81 10.08 -3.38
C GLY A 120 10.78 10.22 -1.85
N GLY A 121 9.58 10.38 -1.27
CA GLY A 121 9.36 10.39 0.18
C GLY A 121 10.15 11.44 0.95
N TYR A 122 10.35 11.18 2.24
CA TYR A 122 11.08 12.06 3.15
C TYR A 122 12.54 12.26 2.74
N LYS A 123 13.18 11.21 2.22
CA LYS A 123 14.57 11.29 1.77
C LYS A 123 14.75 12.36 0.70
N ALA A 124 13.92 12.36 -0.34
CA ALA A 124 13.99 13.36 -1.41
C ALA A 124 13.69 14.78 -0.92
N TRP A 125 12.82 14.92 0.09
CA TRP A 125 12.54 16.18 0.76
C TRP A 125 13.76 16.74 1.49
N LYS A 126 14.42 15.90 2.32
CA LYS A 126 15.65 16.27 3.03
C LYS A 126 16.81 16.57 2.09
N ASP A 127 17.01 15.74 1.07
CA ASP A 127 18.09 15.92 0.09
C ASP A 127 17.95 17.26 -0.67
N ALA A 128 16.73 17.76 -0.84
CA ALA A 128 16.45 19.07 -1.44
C ALA A 128 16.66 20.26 -0.49
N GLY A 129 17.00 20.00 0.78
CA GLY A 129 17.17 21.05 1.80
C GLY A 129 15.86 21.75 2.19
N TYR A 130 14.72 21.08 2.00
CA TYR A 130 13.42 21.66 2.30
C TYR A 130 13.11 21.68 3.80
N PRO A 131 12.21 22.57 4.26
CA PRO A 131 11.95 22.76 5.68
C PRO A 131 11.46 21.48 6.37
N THR A 132 11.97 21.22 7.56
CA THR A 132 11.50 20.18 8.47
C THR A 132 11.44 20.73 9.89
N ASN A 133 10.64 20.12 10.75
CA ASN A 133 10.58 20.48 12.17
C ASN A 133 10.12 19.29 13.04
N ASP A 134 10.10 19.49 14.35
CA ASP A 134 9.66 18.56 15.39
C ASP A 134 8.30 18.95 16.01
N THR A 135 7.61 19.92 15.41
CA THR A 135 6.35 20.45 15.94
C THR A 135 5.19 19.55 15.57
N ILE A 136 4.79 18.67 16.49
CA ILE A 136 3.64 17.78 16.33
C ILE A 136 2.36 18.63 16.21
N PRO A 137 1.66 18.60 15.05
CA PRO A 137 0.47 19.39 14.87
C PRO A 137 -0.72 18.76 15.60
N THR A 138 -1.65 19.62 16.02
CA THR A 138 -2.97 19.21 16.50
C THR A 138 -4.02 19.76 15.56
N TYR A 139 -4.89 18.90 15.04
CA TYR A 139 -6.01 19.30 14.20
C TYR A 139 -7.33 19.06 14.94
N LEU A 140 -8.34 19.87 14.61
CA LEU A 140 -9.69 19.62 15.11
C LEU A 140 -10.24 18.36 14.45
N LYS A 141 -10.94 17.55 15.25
CA LYS A 141 -11.66 16.41 14.75
C LYS A 141 -12.66 16.85 13.68
N THR A 142 -12.62 16.19 12.53
CA THR A 142 -13.52 16.42 11.40
C THR A 142 -14.61 15.35 11.33
N GLU A 143 -15.63 15.58 10.50
CA GLU A 143 -16.53 14.53 10.07
C GLU A 143 -15.90 13.79 8.88
N PHE A 144 -15.46 12.55 9.10
CA PHE A 144 -15.03 11.65 8.04
C PHE A 144 -16.18 10.68 7.72
N LYS A 145 -16.69 10.72 6.48
CA LYS A 145 -17.73 9.80 6.02
C LYS A 145 -17.10 8.65 5.24
N VAL A 146 -17.45 7.43 5.64
CA VAL A 146 -16.97 6.21 4.97
C VAL A 146 -17.89 5.85 3.81
N HIS A 147 -17.29 5.63 2.65
CA HIS A 147 -17.93 5.03 1.49
C HIS A 147 -17.06 3.89 0.98
N LEU A 148 -17.37 2.66 1.41
CA LEU A 148 -16.55 1.49 1.06
C LEU A 148 -16.49 1.28 -0.45
N ASN A 149 -15.26 1.10 -0.96
CA ASN A 149 -14.98 0.78 -2.34
C ASN A 149 -14.59 -0.70 -2.46
N ASP A 150 -15.58 -1.59 -2.42
CA ASP A 150 -15.36 -3.04 -2.51
C ASP A 150 -14.73 -3.46 -3.84
N LYS A 151 -14.75 -2.60 -4.87
CA LYS A 151 -14.16 -2.88 -6.19
C LYS A 151 -12.65 -2.95 -6.17
N ILE A 152 -11.98 -2.40 -5.15
CA ILE A 152 -10.51 -2.44 -5.01
C ILE A 152 -10.03 -3.49 -4.00
N PHE A 153 -10.96 -4.23 -3.38
CA PHE A 153 -10.69 -5.24 -2.38
C PHE A 153 -11.00 -6.64 -2.93
N ALA A 154 -10.14 -7.61 -2.61
CA ALA A 154 -10.39 -9.03 -2.81
C ALA A 154 -10.33 -9.74 -1.46
N SER A 155 -11.37 -10.51 -1.13
CA SER A 155 -11.37 -11.36 0.06
C SER A 155 -10.58 -12.64 -0.18
N GLN A 156 -10.18 -13.33 0.89
CA GLN A 156 -9.55 -14.65 0.79
C GLN A 156 -10.44 -15.63 0.01
N GLU A 157 -11.76 -15.61 0.27
CA GLU A 157 -12.73 -16.45 -0.43
C GLU A 157 -12.80 -16.16 -1.94
N GLU A 158 -12.72 -14.88 -2.33
CA GLU A 158 -12.67 -14.51 -3.74
C GLU A 158 -11.42 -15.09 -4.40
N VAL A 159 -10.25 -14.91 -3.78
CA VAL A 159 -8.98 -15.47 -4.29
C VAL A 159 -9.07 -16.99 -4.40
N LYS A 160 -9.61 -17.66 -3.38
CA LYS A 160 -9.78 -19.12 -3.36
C LYS A 160 -10.65 -19.60 -4.53
N LYS A 161 -11.79 -18.96 -4.77
CA LYS A 161 -12.66 -19.27 -5.91
C LYS A 161 -11.93 -19.12 -7.25
N MET A 162 -11.11 -18.09 -7.42
CA MET A 162 -10.35 -17.89 -8.67
C MET A 162 -9.29 -18.97 -8.89
N VAL A 163 -8.62 -19.39 -7.81
CA VAL A 163 -7.64 -20.49 -7.84
C VAL A 163 -8.31 -21.82 -8.18
N GLU A 164 -9.37 -22.18 -7.46
CA GLU A 164 -10.10 -23.45 -7.65
C GLU A 164 -10.72 -23.55 -9.05
N ALA A 165 -11.26 -22.45 -9.57
CA ALA A 165 -11.85 -22.40 -10.90
C ALA A 165 -10.81 -22.41 -12.04
N LYS A 166 -9.51 -22.26 -11.73
CA LYS A 166 -8.45 -22.00 -12.72
C LYS A 166 -8.85 -20.88 -13.69
N ASN A 167 -9.36 -19.79 -13.13
CA ASN A 167 -9.99 -18.73 -13.92
C ASN A 167 -8.94 -17.99 -14.78
N ASP A 168 -9.08 -18.07 -16.10
CA ASP A 168 -8.20 -17.37 -17.05
C ASP A 168 -8.52 -15.87 -17.18
N GLU A 169 -9.68 -15.42 -16.70
CA GLU A 169 -10.09 -14.00 -16.67
C GLU A 169 -9.51 -13.22 -15.48
N THR A 170 -8.81 -13.90 -14.58
CA THR A 170 -8.15 -13.28 -13.42
C THR A 170 -6.66 -13.59 -13.40
N VAL A 171 -5.86 -12.53 -13.27
CA VAL A 171 -4.41 -12.64 -13.05
C VAL A 171 -4.11 -12.32 -11.59
N ILE A 172 -3.51 -13.28 -10.90
CA ILE A 172 -3.06 -13.11 -9.52
C ILE A 172 -1.57 -12.76 -9.55
N ILE A 173 -1.18 -11.66 -8.90
CA ILE A 173 0.19 -11.16 -8.89
C ILE A 173 0.74 -11.22 -7.47
N ASP A 174 1.80 -12.00 -7.30
CA ASP A 174 2.67 -11.93 -6.12
C ASP A 174 3.68 -10.80 -6.27
N SER A 175 3.62 -9.84 -5.36
CA SER A 175 4.48 -8.66 -5.36
C SER A 175 5.78 -8.85 -4.56
N ARG A 176 5.97 -9.99 -3.89
CA ARG A 176 7.19 -10.28 -3.12
C ARG A 176 8.40 -10.49 -4.02
N GLU A 177 9.58 -10.50 -3.41
CA GLU A 177 10.82 -10.88 -4.08
C GLU A 177 10.74 -12.28 -4.70
N ASN A 178 11.44 -12.44 -5.82
CA ASN A 178 11.35 -13.65 -6.63
C ASN A 178 11.72 -14.92 -5.84
N LYS A 179 12.74 -14.86 -4.97
CA LYS A 179 13.13 -16.01 -4.14
C LYS A 179 12.04 -16.48 -3.19
N ARG A 180 11.25 -15.54 -2.63
CA ARG A 180 10.11 -15.86 -1.76
C ARG A 180 8.97 -16.48 -2.55
N TYR A 181 8.66 -15.91 -3.71
CA TYR A 181 7.68 -16.46 -4.64
C TYR A 181 8.04 -17.90 -5.05
N LEU A 182 9.29 -18.15 -5.44
CA LEU A 182 9.76 -19.48 -5.85
C LEU A 182 9.79 -20.50 -4.70
N GLY A 183 9.63 -20.07 -3.45
CA GLY A 183 9.73 -20.92 -2.26
C GLY A 183 11.17 -21.32 -1.90
N MET A 184 12.17 -20.57 -2.39
CA MET A 184 13.59 -20.84 -2.11
C MET A 184 14.04 -20.28 -0.76
N GLU A 185 13.46 -19.16 -0.35
CA GLU A 185 13.72 -18.48 0.92
C GLU A 185 12.39 -18.05 1.51
N GLU A 186 12.16 -18.30 2.80
CA GLU A 186 11.03 -17.71 3.52
C GLU A 186 11.47 -17.27 4.92
N PRO A 187 11.81 -15.98 5.10
CA PRO A 187 12.33 -15.48 6.36
C PRO A 187 11.24 -15.15 7.39
N ILE A 188 9.96 -15.13 7.00
CA ILE A 188 8.88 -14.57 7.84
C ILE A 188 7.71 -15.54 8.01
N ASP A 189 7.26 -16.19 6.94
CA ASP A 189 6.05 -17.00 6.89
C ASP A 189 6.30 -18.49 7.23
N LYS A 190 5.27 -19.18 7.73
CA LYS A 190 5.36 -20.61 8.12
C LYS A 190 5.44 -21.60 6.94
N LYS A 191 5.07 -21.17 5.74
CA LYS A 191 5.14 -21.95 4.49
C LYS A 191 5.90 -21.11 3.46
N ALA A 192 6.76 -21.72 2.66
CA ALA A 192 7.43 -21.07 1.54
C ALA A 192 6.68 -21.34 0.23
N GLY A 193 6.73 -20.41 -0.73
CA GLY A 193 6.06 -20.54 -2.02
C GLY A 193 5.07 -19.41 -2.29
N HIS A 194 4.09 -19.64 -3.15
CA HIS A 194 3.11 -18.65 -3.62
C HIS A 194 1.70 -19.24 -3.78
N ILE A 195 0.71 -18.36 -3.98
CA ILE A 195 -0.68 -18.75 -4.24
C ILE A 195 -0.74 -19.41 -5.63
N PRO A 196 -1.42 -20.57 -5.78
CA PRO A 196 -1.41 -21.31 -7.03
C PRO A 196 -1.84 -20.48 -8.24
N GLY A 197 -1.12 -20.64 -9.36
CA GLY A 197 -1.36 -19.92 -10.61
C GLY A 197 -0.95 -18.44 -10.60
N ALA A 198 -0.44 -17.91 -9.49
CA ALA A 198 0.05 -16.53 -9.45
C ALA A 198 1.32 -16.36 -10.29
N ILE A 199 1.48 -15.18 -10.89
CA ILE A 199 2.73 -14.72 -11.50
C ILE A 199 3.47 -13.79 -10.53
N ASN A 200 4.78 -13.64 -10.70
CA ASN A 200 5.57 -12.74 -9.87
C ASN A 200 5.88 -11.42 -10.58
N LYS A 201 5.52 -10.30 -9.94
CA LYS A 201 5.95 -8.96 -10.32
C LYS A 201 6.48 -8.26 -9.09
N VAL A 202 7.80 -8.25 -8.90
CA VAL A 202 8.39 -7.66 -7.69
C VAL A 202 8.05 -6.17 -7.63
N TRP A 203 7.54 -5.73 -6.48
CA TRP A 203 7.04 -4.35 -6.33
C TRP A 203 8.12 -3.29 -6.51
N THR A 204 9.34 -3.56 -6.06
CA THR A 204 10.50 -2.65 -6.15
C THR A 204 10.88 -2.33 -7.59
N GLU A 205 10.58 -3.22 -8.55
CA GLU A 205 10.83 -2.95 -9.97
C GLU A 205 9.96 -1.81 -10.52
N GLY A 206 8.94 -1.37 -9.77
CA GLY A 206 8.13 -0.20 -10.09
C GLY A 206 8.81 1.12 -9.81
N PHE A 207 9.96 1.09 -9.15
CA PHE A 207 10.71 2.26 -8.74
C PHE A 207 12.08 2.29 -9.42
N GLU A 208 12.63 3.48 -9.56
CA GLU A 208 13.99 3.75 -10.00
C GLU A 208 14.55 4.87 -9.11
N ASN A 209 15.69 4.63 -8.45
CA ASN A 209 16.34 5.59 -7.55
C ASN A 209 15.39 6.15 -6.46
N GLY A 210 14.55 5.29 -5.87
CA GLY A 210 13.59 5.68 -4.82
C GLY A 210 12.36 6.45 -5.33
N ARG A 211 12.18 6.56 -6.65
CA ARG A 211 11.08 7.30 -7.28
C ARG A 211 10.24 6.36 -8.14
N ILE A 212 8.94 6.62 -8.25
CA ILE A 212 8.06 5.80 -9.09
C ILE A 212 8.48 5.94 -10.56
N LYS A 213 8.55 4.82 -11.30
CA LYS A 213 8.78 4.85 -12.75
C LYS A 213 7.61 5.51 -13.48
N SER A 214 7.89 6.04 -14.67
CA SER A 214 6.89 6.71 -15.51
C SER A 214 5.78 5.76 -15.97
N ILE A 215 4.64 6.31 -16.36
CA ILE A 215 3.50 5.54 -16.88
C ILE A 215 3.93 4.56 -17.99
N LYS A 216 4.72 5.02 -18.97
CA LYS A 216 5.19 4.19 -20.09
C LYS A 216 6.04 3.00 -19.62
N GLU A 217 6.83 3.19 -18.58
CA GLU A 217 7.64 2.11 -17.99
C GLU A 217 6.77 1.13 -17.20
N GLN A 218 5.74 1.60 -16.49
CA GLN A 218 4.75 0.73 -15.85
C GLN A 218 3.97 -0.09 -16.89
N GLU A 219 3.52 0.54 -17.98
CA GLU A 219 2.89 -0.18 -19.10
C GLU A 219 3.80 -1.27 -19.66
N LYS A 220 5.09 -1.00 -19.80
CA LYS A 220 6.07 -2.00 -20.22
C LYS A 220 6.23 -3.13 -19.20
N ARG A 221 6.17 -2.85 -17.90
CA ARG A 221 6.31 -3.86 -16.82
C ARG A 221 5.17 -4.88 -16.80
N PHE A 222 3.97 -4.47 -17.21
CA PHE A 222 2.76 -5.31 -17.13
C PHE A 222 2.23 -5.74 -18.50
N LYS A 223 2.92 -5.40 -19.60
CA LYS A 223 2.44 -5.54 -20.99
C LYS A 223 1.91 -6.93 -21.38
N GLU A 224 2.34 -7.99 -20.71
CA GLU A 224 1.88 -9.36 -20.95
C GLU A 224 0.52 -9.68 -20.33
N ILE A 225 0.01 -8.79 -19.47
CA ILE A 225 -1.30 -8.90 -18.84
C ILE A 225 -2.29 -8.10 -19.69
N ASP A 226 -3.37 -8.76 -20.09
CA ASP A 226 -4.50 -8.10 -20.75
C ASP A 226 -5.16 -7.08 -19.80
N LYS A 227 -5.38 -5.85 -20.28
CA LYS A 227 -5.94 -4.74 -19.48
C LYS A 227 -7.42 -4.93 -19.14
N ASP A 228 -8.13 -5.78 -19.86
CA ASP A 228 -9.55 -6.07 -19.63
C ASP A 228 -9.77 -7.14 -18.54
N LYS A 229 -8.72 -7.90 -18.18
CA LYS A 229 -8.78 -8.92 -17.13
C LYS A 229 -8.81 -8.31 -15.73
N GLN A 230 -9.41 -9.05 -14.80
CA GLN A 230 -9.25 -8.75 -13.38
C GLN A 230 -7.81 -9.02 -12.95
N VAL A 231 -7.22 -8.10 -12.19
CA VAL A 231 -5.91 -8.29 -11.58
C VAL A 231 -6.05 -8.23 -10.06
N ILE A 232 -5.65 -9.30 -9.37
CA ILE A 232 -5.56 -9.33 -7.91
C ILE A 232 -4.10 -9.29 -7.52
N VAL A 233 -3.68 -8.25 -6.81
CA VAL A 233 -2.31 -8.16 -6.26
C VAL A 233 -2.28 -8.59 -4.80
N TYR A 234 -1.20 -9.27 -4.41
CA TYR A 234 -0.91 -9.60 -3.02
C TYR A 234 0.61 -9.57 -2.77
N CYS A 235 1.03 -9.63 -1.51
CA CYS A 235 2.44 -9.78 -1.14
C CYS A 235 2.61 -10.71 0.06
N GLY A 236 3.45 -10.36 1.05
CA GLY A 236 3.47 -11.07 2.33
C GLY A 236 2.21 -10.80 3.14
N SER A 237 1.86 -9.53 3.33
CA SER A 237 0.84 -9.10 4.29
C SER A 237 0.13 -7.79 3.87
N GLY A 238 -0.13 -7.58 2.59
CA GLY A 238 -0.97 -6.46 2.12
C GLY A 238 -0.37 -5.07 2.12
N VAL A 239 0.92 -4.91 2.44
CA VAL A 239 1.61 -3.60 2.46
C VAL A 239 2.33 -3.37 1.14
N THR A 240 3.38 -4.15 0.86
CA THR A 240 4.22 -4.02 -0.36
C THR A 240 3.55 -4.43 -1.67
N ALA A 241 2.29 -4.89 -1.64
CA ALA A 241 1.48 -5.08 -2.83
C ALA A 241 0.85 -3.77 -3.32
N THR A 242 0.65 -2.79 -2.43
CA THR A 242 0.00 -1.52 -2.75
C THR A 242 0.76 -0.67 -3.78
N PRO A 243 2.11 -0.65 -3.84
CA PRO A 243 2.79 0.02 -4.95
C PRO A 243 2.50 -0.61 -6.31
N ASN A 244 2.39 -1.93 -6.40
CA ASN A 244 2.00 -2.59 -7.65
C ASN A 244 0.54 -2.34 -8.00
N PHE A 245 -0.36 -2.28 -7.00
CA PHE A 245 -1.75 -1.84 -7.22
C PHE A 245 -1.77 -0.48 -7.94
N ILE A 246 -1.04 0.51 -7.41
CA ILE A 246 -0.97 1.86 -7.98
C ILE A 246 -0.29 1.83 -9.36
N ALA A 247 0.80 1.07 -9.51
CA ALA A 247 1.53 0.96 -10.78
C ALA A 247 0.67 0.35 -11.91
N LEU A 248 -0.18 -0.63 -11.61
CA LEU A 248 -1.16 -1.18 -12.56
C LEU A 248 -2.21 -0.12 -12.92
N LYS A 249 -2.73 0.63 -11.94
CA LYS A 249 -3.67 1.72 -12.21
C LYS A 249 -3.04 2.81 -13.08
N MET A 250 -1.78 3.16 -12.84
CA MET A 250 -0.99 4.06 -13.69
C MET A 250 -0.83 3.53 -15.11
N ALA A 251 -0.61 2.21 -15.26
CA ALA A 251 -0.51 1.54 -16.57
C ALA A 251 -1.87 1.35 -17.28
N GLY A 252 -2.97 1.82 -16.69
CA GLY A 252 -4.30 1.80 -17.30
C GLY A 252 -5.11 0.53 -17.04
N TYR A 253 -4.72 -0.31 -16.08
CA TYR A 253 -5.54 -1.44 -15.63
C TYR A 253 -6.64 -0.91 -14.71
N ASN A 254 -7.90 -1.12 -15.09
CA ASN A 254 -9.03 -0.55 -14.34
C ASN A 254 -9.55 -1.49 -13.25
N ASN A 255 -9.58 -2.79 -13.51
CA ASN A 255 -10.08 -3.83 -12.61
C ASN A 255 -8.94 -4.43 -11.76
N VAL A 256 -8.39 -3.63 -10.86
CA VAL A 256 -7.31 -4.04 -9.95
C VAL A 256 -7.85 -4.11 -8.54
N LYS A 257 -7.60 -5.23 -7.86
CA LYS A 257 -7.95 -5.49 -6.46
C LYS A 257 -6.72 -5.82 -5.65
N LEU A 258 -6.75 -5.48 -4.36
CA LEU A 258 -5.77 -5.91 -3.36
C LEU A 258 -6.37 -7.02 -2.51
N TYR A 259 -5.68 -8.15 -2.43
CA TYR A 259 -5.89 -9.13 -1.37
C TYR A 259 -5.04 -8.75 -0.15
N ALA A 260 -5.64 -8.00 0.78
CA ALA A 260 -4.93 -7.37 1.89
C ALA A 260 -4.35 -8.37 2.90
N GLY A 261 -5.04 -9.49 3.17
CA GLY A 261 -4.48 -10.56 4.00
C GLY A 261 -3.23 -11.19 3.39
N SER A 262 -3.18 -11.23 2.06
CA SER A 262 -2.01 -11.65 1.28
C SER A 262 -1.54 -13.07 1.64
N PHE A 263 -0.28 -13.42 1.35
CA PHE A 263 0.22 -14.77 1.55
C PHE A 263 0.14 -15.21 3.02
N SER A 264 0.42 -14.30 3.96
CA SER A 264 0.37 -14.56 5.39
C SER A 264 -1.02 -14.93 5.89
N ASP A 265 -2.07 -14.46 5.23
CA ASP A 265 -3.45 -14.89 5.47
C ASP A 265 -3.75 -16.20 4.75
N TRP A 266 -3.38 -16.30 3.46
CA TRP A 266 -3.61 -17.49 2.64
C TRP A 266 -3.16 -18.79 3.31
N ILE A 267 -1.98 -18.78 3.92
CA ILE A 267 -1.38 -19.96 4.54
C ILE A 267 -1.98 -20.31 5.92
N THR A 268 -2.84 -19.47 6.48
CA THR A 268 -3.52 -19.74 7.76
C THR A 268 -4.61 -20.80 7.62
N TYR A 269 -5.22 -20.86 6.43
CA TYR A 269 -6.17 -21.90 6.03
C TYR A 269 -5.39 -23.15 5.60
N GLU A 270 -5.57 -24.25 6.34
CA GLU A 270 -4.77 -25.47 6.15
C GLU A 270 -5.02 -26.14 4.81
N GLU A 271 -6.24 -26.02 4.29
CA GLU A 271 -6.69 -26.59 3.03
C GLU A 271 -6.18 -25.83 1.79
N ASN A 272 -5.67 -24.60 1.98
CA ASN A 272 -5.16 -23.82 0.87
C ASN A 272 -3.82 -24.38 0.39
N GLU A 273 -3.76 -24.69 -0.91
CA GLU A 273 -2.55 -25.13 -1.59
C GLU A 273 -1.54 -24.00 -1.74
N VAL A 274 -0.26 -24.37 -1.83
CA VAL A 274 0.86 -23.46 -2.05
C VAL A 274 1.76 -24.07 -3.13
N GLU A 275 2.09 -23.29 -4.15
CA GLU A 275 3.01 -23.68 -5.22
C GLU A 275 4.44 -23.19 -4.93
N THR A 276 5.43 -23.87 -5.52
CA THR A 276 6.85 -23.47 -5.50
C THR A 276 7.41 -23.56 -6.92
N GLY A 277 8.57 -22.95 -7.17
CA GLY A 277 9.12 -22.85 -8.52
C GLY A 277 8.37 -21.83 -9.40
N LYS A 278 8.60 -21.90 -10.72
CA LYS A 278 7.95 -20.98 -11.68
C LYS A 278 6.68 -21.60 -12.22
N ASN A 279 5.60 -20.83 -12.24
CA ASN A 279 4.45 -21.16 -13.05
C ASN A 279 4.75 -20.88 -14.52
N VAL A 280 4.60 -21.90 -15.35
CA VAL A 280 4.60 -21.78 -16.81
C VAL A 280 3.12 -21.72 -17.21
N ARG A 281 2.60 -20.51 -17.41
CA ARG A 281 1.34 -20.30 -18.14
C ARG A 281 1.68 -19.99 -19.59
#